data_AF-A0A2Z6M149-F1
#
_entry.id   AF-A0A2Z6M149-F1
#
_cell.length_a   1.000
_cell.length_b   1.000
_cell.length_c   1.000
_cell.angle_alpha   90.00
_cell.angle_beta   90.00
_cell.angle_gamma   90.00
#
_symmetry.space_group_name_H-M   'P 1'
#
loop_
_entity.id
_entity.type
_entity.pdbx_description
1 polymer ?
#
loop_
_entity_poly.entity_id
_entity_poly.type
_entity_poly.pdbx_seq_one_letter_code
_entity_poly.pdbx_strand_id
1 'polypeptide(L)'
;MPLETYNKEKILSMGTNQTFVFTTIYGAPRLFRSTGANRYYYMCMNDVLGLGGGGNFALCLDGDLFTGTSGPCDTFGNLCLAHSPEFELKNIEVQT
;
A
#
# COMPACT_ATOMS: atom_id res chain seq x y z
N MET A 1 -5.69 -1.05 -23.72
CA MET A 1 -6.62 -2.12 -23.29
C MET A 1 -7.60 -1.51 -22.32
N PRO A 2 -8.91 -1.74 -22.44
CA PRO A 2 -9.87 -1.21 -21.49
C PRO A 2 -9.73 -1.95 -20.15
N LEU A 3 -9.85 -1.21 -19.05
CA LEU A 3 -9.99 -1.78 -17.71
C LEU A 3 -11.24 -2.68 -17.68
N GLU A 4 -11.08 -3.96 -17.97
CA GLU A 4 -12.09 -4.95 -17.63
C GLU A 4 -12.18 -5.01 -16.10
N THR A 5 -13.19 -4.30 -15.61
CA THR A 5 -13.90 -4.46 -14.34
C THR A 5 -13.30 -5.52 -13.42
N TYR A 6 -12.34 -5.12 -12.60
CA TYR A 6 -11.95 -5.87 -11.42
C TYR A 6 -13.23 -6.14 -10.61
N ASN A 7 -13.60 -7.42 -10.50
CA ASN A 7 -14.87 -7.85 -9.95
C ASN A 7 -14.95 -7.38 -8.47
N LYS A 8 -15.80 -6.39 -8.19
CA LYS A 8 -15.90 -5.71 -6.88
C LYS A 8 -16.14 -6.67 -5.70
N GLU A 9 -16.66 -7.86 -5.98
CA GLU A 9 -16.99 -8.89 -4.98
C GLU A 9 -15.79 -9.76 -4.55
N LYS A 10 -14.65 -9.74 -5.26
CA LYS A 10 -13.51 -10.64 -5.00
C LYS A 10 -12.28 -9.97 -4.40
N ILE A 11 -12.33 -8.65 -4.20
CA ILE A 11 -11.26 -7.90 -3.56
C ILE A 11 -11.52 -7.87 -2.05
N LEU A 12 -11.22 -8.97 -1.37
CA LEU A 12 -11.24 -9.00 0.09
C LEU A 12 -10.02 -8.25 0.60
N SER A 13 -10.23 -7.07 1.18
CA SER A 13 -9.19 -6.47 2.00
C SER A 13 -9.07 -7.25 3.30
N MET A 14 -7.86 -7.71 3.57
CA MET A 14 -7.52 -8.54 4.72
C MET A 14 -6.69 -7.73 5.72
N GLY A 15 -6.57 -8.24 6.95
CA GLY A 15 -5.77 -7.64 8.02
C GLY A 15 -6.60 -7.04 9.15
N THR A 16 -5.91 -6.41 10.10
CA THR A 16 -6.51 -5.82 11.31
C THR A 16 -6.05 -4.37 11.48
N ASN A 17 -6.63 -3.67 12.45
CA ASN A 17 -6.19 -2.32 12.82
C ASN A 17 -4.78 -2.28 13.44
N GLN A 18 -4.13 -3.42 13.63
CA GLN A 18 -2.72 -3.49 14.05
C GLN A 18 -1.75 -3.25 12.89
N THR A 19 -2.21 -3.35 11.63
CA THR A 19 -1.41 -3.00 10.45
C THR A 19 -1.07 -1.52 10.46
N PHE A 20 0.17 -1.19 10.09
CA PHE A 20 0.66 0.16 9.94
C PHE A 20 1.64 0.22 8.75
N VAL A 21 1.86 1.43 8.25
CA VAL A 21 2.93 1.72 7.28
C VAL A 21 3.90 2.74 7.88
N PHE A 22 5.12 2.79 7.38
CA PHE A 22 6.08 3.79 7.81
C PHE A 22 6.97 4.22 6.64
N THR A 23 7.67 5.33 6.84
CA THR A 23 8.72 5.80 5.92
C THR A 23 9.90 6.36 6.69
N THR A 24 11.09 6.25 6.10
CA THR A 24 12.35 6.79 6.61
C THR A 24 12.90 7.93 5.74
N ILE A 25 12.13 8.45 4.78
CA ILE A 25 12.60 9.53 3.88
C ILE A 25 13.00 10.82 4.61
N TYR A 26 12.63 10.96 5.89
CA TYR A 26 12.99 12.08 6.77
C TYR A 26 14.12 11.74 7.75
N GLY A 27 14.86 10.65 7.52
CA GLY A 27 15.92 10.16 8.41
C GLY A 27 15.39 9.23 9.50
N ALA A 28 14.55 9.74 10.41
CA ALA A 28 13.91 8.92 11.43
C ALA A 28 12.63 8.24 10.89
N PRO A 29 12.29 7.00 11.31
CA PRO A 29 11.05 6.35 10.92
C PRO A 29 9.82 7.16 11.38
N ARG A 30 8.94 7.47 10.42
CA ARG A 30 7.62 8.05 10.69
C ARG A 30 6.56 6.99 10.50
N LEU A 31 5.81 6.71 11.56
CA LEU A 31 4.79 5.68 11.63
C LEU A 31 3.39 6.22 11.32
N PHE A 32 2.61 5.47 10.54
CA PHE A 32 1.22 5.75 10.22
C PHE A 32 0.36 4.54 10.58
N ARG A 33 -0.46 4.68 11.61
CA ARG A 33 -1.37 3.63 12.10
C ARG A 33 -2.75 3.79 11.47
N SER A 34 -3.57 2.73 11.55
CA SER A 34 -4.97 2.79 11.13
C SER A 34 -5.69 4.00 11.72
N THR A 35 -6.35 4.79 10.88
CA THR A 35 -7.21 5.91 11.27
C THR A 35 -8.58 5.47 11.76
N GLY A 36 -8.97 4.22 11.45
CA GLY A 36 -10.32 3.70 11.66
C GLY A 36 -11.36 4.17 10.62
N ALA A 37 -10.96 4.95 9.61
CA ALA A 37 -11.87 5.44 8.58
C ALA A 37 -12.44 4.32 7.68
N ASN A 38 -11.65 3.26 7.47
CA ASN A 38 -12.05 2.08 6.71
C ASN A 38 -11.21 0.85 7.16
N ARG A 39 -11.46 -0.31 6.54
CA ARG A 39 -10.74 -1.56 6.83
C ARG A 39 -9.89 -2.05 5.66
N TYR A 40 -9.45 -1.14 4.79
CA TYR A 40 -8.68 -1.46 3.59
C TYR A 40 -7.19 -1.65 3.90
N TYR A 41 -6.84 -2.59 4.79
CA TYR A 41 -5.49 -2.71 5.33
C TYR A 41 -4.47 -3.25 4.34
N TYR A 42 -4.77 -4.38 3.71
CA TYR A 42 -3.98 -4.87 2.57
C TYR A 42 -4.82 -5.66 1.58
N MET A 43 -4.27 -5.83 0.39
CA MET A 43 -4.79 -6.58 -0.74
C MET A 43 -3.62 -7.33 -1.37
N CYS A 44 -3.81 -8.61 -1.65
CA CYS A 44 -2.82 -9.42 -2.35
C CYS A 44 -3.51 -10.15 -3.50
N MET A 45 -2.98 -9.96 -4.70
CA MET A 45 -3.37 -10.63 -5.92
C MET A 45 -2.11 -11.17 -6.60
N ASN A 46 -2.26 -11.96 -7.66
CA ASN A 46 -1.11 -12.56 -8.35
C ASN A 46 -0.17 -11.51 -8.96
N ASP A 47 -0.70 -10.34 -9.30
CA ASP A 47 -0.05 -9.27 -10.04
C ASP A 47 0.18 -8.01 -9.19
N VAL A 48 -0.30 -7.97 -7.95
CA VAL A 48 -0.20 -6.77 -7.10
C VAL A 48 -0.25 -7.08 -5.60
N LEU A 49 0.61 -6.40 -4.85
CA LEU A 49 0.53 -6.29 -3.40
C LEU A 49 0.25 -4.84 -3.01
N GLY A 50 -0.96 -4.58 -2.50
CA GLY A 50 -1.39 -3.26 -2.06
C GLY A 50 -1.55 -3.19 -0.53
N LEU A 51 -1.08 -2.10 0.07
CA LEU A 51 -1.26 -1.75 1.49
C LEU A 51 -2.00 -0.42 1.60
N GLY A 52 -3.03 -0.37 2.44
CA GLY A 52 -3.85 0.83 2.66
C GLY A 52 -4.76 1.17 1.47
N GLY A 53 -5.80 1.96 1.69
CA GLY A 53 -6.73 2.35 0.64
C GLY A 53 -7.64 3.51 1.03
N GLY A 54 -8.73 3.69 0.28
CA GLY A 54 -9.60 4.87 0.40
C GLY A 54 -8.96 6.06 -0.30
N GLY A 55 -8.95 6.03 -1.63
CA GLY A 55 -8.12 6.91 -2.47
C GLY A 55 -7.06 6.09 -3.20
N ASN A 56 -5.78 6.35 -2.90
CA ASN A 56 -4.67 5.55 -3.40
C ASN A 56 -4.28 4.43 -2.42
N PHE A 57 -3.40 3.53 -2.84
CA PHE A 57 -2.67 2.68 -1.90
C PHE A 57 -1.58 3.50 -1.19
N ALA A 58 -1.37 3.23 0.09
CA ALA A 58 -0.22 3.78 0.81
C ALA A 58 1.09 3.24 0.22
N LEU A 59 1.10 1.96 -0.12
CA LEU A 59 2.17 1.28 -0.85
C LEU A 59 1.55 0.24 -1.77
N CYS A 60 1.96 0.20 -3.02
CA CYS A 60 1.53 -0.80 -3.98
C CYS A 60 2.76 -1.31 -4.73
N LEU A 61 2.96 -2.62 -4.79
CA LEU A 61 4.06 -3.26 -5.52
C LEU A 61 3.47 -4.09 -6.66
N ASP A 62 4.14 -4.10 -7.82
CA ASP A 62 3.78 -4.99 -8.92
C ASP A 62 4.13 -6.46 -8.62
N GLY A 63 3.55 -7.39 -9.39
CA GLY A 63 3.72 -8.83 -9.19
C GLY A 63 5.14 -9.33 -9.43
N ASP A 64 5.90 -8.62 -10.25
CA ASP A 64 7.32 -8.92 -10.52
C ASP A 64 8.27 -8.27 -9.50
N LEU A 65 7.74 -7.46 -8.57
CA LEU A 65 8.46 -6.76 -7.52
C LEU A 65 9.59 -5.86 -8.05
N PHE A 66 9.39 -5.27 -9.23
CA PHE A 66 10.33 -4.32 -9.85
C PHE A 66 9.94 -2.87 -9.63
N THR A 67 8.65 -2.58 -9.60
CA THR A 67 8.15 -1.22 -9.46
C THR A 67 7.10 -1.12 -8.37
N GLY A 68 7.01 0.07 -7.78
CA GLY A 68 6.01 0.37 -6.79
C GLY A 68 5.45 1.77 -6.94
N THR A 69 4.27 1.96 -6.36
CA THR A 69 3.63 3.26 -6.23
C THR A 69 3.27 3.54 -4.78
N SER A 70 3.21 4.82 -4.43
CA SER A 70 2.80 5.27 -3.10
C SER A 70 2.05 6.60 -3.20
N GLY A 71 0.86 6.64 -2.61
CA GLY A 71 0.04 7.84 -2.56
C GLY A 71 -0.62 8.05 -1.20
N PRO A 72 -1.31 9.19 -1.03
CA PRO A 72 -2.12 9.42 0.14
C PRO A 72 -3.31 8.46 0.20
N CYS A 73 -3.61 7.96 1.40
CA CYS A 73 -4.75 7.08 1.64
C CYS A 73 -5.45 7.38 2.97
N ASP A 74 -6.76 7.12 3.01
CA ASP A 74 -7.57 7.35 4.20
C ASP A 74 -7.30 6.32 5.30
N THR A 75 -6.94 5.07 4.95
CA THR A 75 -6.73 3.98 5.92
C THR A 75 -5.67 4.32 6.96
N PHE A 76 -4.56 4.93 6.54
CA PHE A 76 -3.43 5.26 7.40
C PHE A 76 -3.18 6.77 7.54
N GLY A 77 -3.87 7.61 6.76
CA GLY A 77 -3.68 9.06 6.79
C GLY A 77 -2.26 9.48 6.40
N ASN A 78 -1.57 8.68 5.58
CA ASN A 78 -0.24 8.97 5.09
C ASN A 78 -0.29 9.89 3.85
N LEU A 79 0.83 10.54 3.55
CA LEU A 79 1.15 11.05 2.21
C LEU A 79 2.00 10.01 1.47
N CYS A 80 2.58 10.36 0.33
CA CYS A 80 3.56 9.49 -0.33
C CYS A 80 4.68 9.06 0.66
N LEU A 81 4.93 7.75 0.73
CA LEU A 81 5.91 7.11 1.61
C LEU A 81 7.30 7.07 0.98
N ALA A 82 7.41 7.33 -0.32
CA ALA A 82 8.66 7.37 -1.07
C ALA A 82 9.01 8.82 -1.46
N HIS A 83 10.20 9.00 -2.06
CA HIS A 83 10.60 10.30 -2.60
C HIS A 83 9.77 10.73 -3.82
N SER A 84 9.18 9.77 -4.53
CA SER A 84 8.33 9.96 -5.69
C SER A 84 7.12 9.02 -5.62
N PRO A 85 5.96 9.41 -6.19
CA PRO A 85 4.76 8.55 -6.21
C PRO A 85 4.95 7.23 -6.95
N GLU A 86 5.88 7.17 -7.90
CA GLU A 86 6.30 5.98 -8.64
C GLU A 86 7.80 5.77 -8.39
N PHE A 87 8.22 4.53 -8.20
CA PHE A 87 9.62 4.21 -7.90
C PHE A 87 9.98 2.78 -8.33
N GLU A 88 11.27 2.57 -8.59
CA GLU A 88 11.86 1.24 -8.78
C GLU A 88 12.21 0.63 -7.42
N LEU A 89 11.94 -0.67 -7.30
CA LEU A 89 12.30 -1.46 -6.14
C LEU A 89 13.72 -1.98 -6.30
N LYS A 90 14.54 -1.79 -5.27
CA LYS A 90 15.92 -2.31 -5.24
C LYS A 90 16.02 -3.61 -4.49
N ASN A 91 15.47 -3.62 -3.27
CA ASN A 91 15.49 -4.76 -2.36
C ASN A 91 14.15 -4.82 -1.61
N ILE A 92 13.73 -6.03 -1.27
CA ILE A 92 12.58 -6.28 -0.40
C ILE A 92 13.02 -7.26 0.67
N GLU A 93 12.68 -6.96 1.92
CA GLU A 93 12.97 -7.80 3.06
C GLU A 93 11.67 -8.10 3.81
N VAL A 94 11.51 -9.35 4.24
CA VAL A 94 10.39 -9.80 5.07
C VAL A 94 10.96 -10.46 6.32
N GLN A 95 10.48 -10.05 7.48
CA GLN A 95 10.91 -10.57 8.78
C GLN A 95 9.69 -11.06 9.58
N THR A 96 9.87 -12.17 10.30
CA THR A 96 8.86 -12.82 11.17
C THR A 96 9.31 -12.82 12.61
#